data_AF-A0A534UDC7-F1
#
_entry.id   AF-A0A534UDC7-F1
#
_cell.length_a   1.000
_cell.length_b   1.000
_cell.length_c   1.000
_cell.angle_alpha   90.00
_cell.angle_beta   90.00
_cell.angle_gamma   90.00
#
_symmetry.space_group_name_H-M   'P 1'
#
loop_
_entity.id
_entity.type
_entity.pdbx_description
1 polymer ?
#
loop_
_entity_poly.entity_id
_entity_poly.type
_entity_poly.pdbx_seq_one_letter_code
_entity_poly.pdbx_strand_id
1 'polypeptide(L)'
;MSTIRLTAAEAVVRYLASQRVETPQGPAPLFGGVFAIFGHGNVAGLGEALYRHRETLPTLRAHNEQGMAHAAIAFAKAHMRRRMMAATTSIG
;
A
#
# COMPACT_ATOMS: atom_id res chain seq x y z
N MET A 1 -23.57 -17.30 4.11
CA MET A 1 -22.66 -16.14 4.07
C MET A 1 -23.17 -15.15 3.03
N SER A 2 -23.33 -13.87 3.38
CA SER A 2 -23.59 -12.83 2.38
C SER A 2 -22.27 -12.47 1.70
N THR A 3 -22.25 -12.43 0.37
CA THR A 3 -21.10 -11.90 -0.38
C THR A 3 -21.19 -10.38 -0.46
N ILE A 4 -20.04 -9.75 -0.62
CA ILE A 4 -19.95 -8.31 -0.91
C ILE A 4 -19.46 -8.16 -2.35
N ARG A 5 -19.93 -7.12 -3.04
CA ARG A 5 -19.45 -6.76 -4.38
C ARG A 5 -18.41 -5.66 -4.23
N LEU A 6 -17.22 -5.89 -4.77
CA LEU A 6 -16.10 -4.94 -4.79
C LEU A 6 -15.54 -4.84 -6.20
N THR A 7 -15.01 -3.67 -6.55
CA THR A 7 -14.11 -3.53 -7.71
C THR A 7 -12.79 -4.24 -7.44
N ALA A 8 -12.01 -4.52 -8.48
CA ALA A 8 -10.69 -5.12 -8.31
C ALA A 8 -9.77 -4.26 -7.42
N ALA A 9 -9.80 -2.93 -7.60
CA ALA A 9 -9.02 -1.99 -6.79
C ALA A 9 -9.42 -2.03 -5.31
N GLU A 10 -10.72 -2.04 -5.02
CA GLU A 10 -11.23 -2.17 -3.66
C GLU A 10 -10.83 -3.49 -3.02
N ALA A 11 -10.94 -4.61 -3.75
CA ALA A 11 -10.55 -5.92 -3.27
C ALA A 11 -9.05 -5.98 -2.94
N VAL A 12 -8.19 -5.47 -3.82
CA VAL A 12 -6.74 -5.43 -3.62
C VAL A 12 -6.39 -4.55 -2.43
N VAL A 13 -6.89 -3.32 -2.35
CA VAL A 13 -6.58 -2.40 -1.24
C VAL A 13 -7.05 -2.97 0.09
N ARG A 14 -8.27 -3.51 0.14
CA ARG A 14 -8.80 -4.15 1.35
C ARG A 14 -7.93 -5.33 1.79
N TYR A 15 -7.50 -6.15 0.85
CA TYR A 15 -6.60 -7.27 1.13
C TYR A 15 -5.26 -6.78 1.68
N LEU A 16 -4.62 -5.79 1.05
CA LEU A 16 -3.35 -5.23 1.53
C LEU A 16 -3.48 -4.63 2.93
N ALA A 17 -4.56 -3.89 3.19
CA ALA A 17 -4.83 -3.27 4.49
C ALA A 17 -5.05 -4.29 5.62
N SER A 18 -5.51 -5.51 5.30
CA SER A 18 -5.70 -6.57 6.30
C SER A 18 -4.45 -7.39 6.59
N GLN A 19 -3.38 -7.24 5.80
CA GLN A 19 -2.18 -8.04 5.99
C GLN A 19 -1.41 -7.63 7.24
N ARG A 20 -1.11 -8.62 8.08
CA ARG A 20 -0.32 -8.45 9.30
C ARG A 20 0.87 -9.39 9.33
N VAL A 21 1.85 -9.04 10.16
CA VAL A 21 3.05 -9.82 10.40
C VAL A 21 3.37 -9.78 11.88
N GLU A 22 3.78 -10.92 12.43
CA GLU A 22 4.35 -10.95 13.78
C GLU A 22 5.71 -10.25 13.76
N THR A 23 5.97 -9.41 14.76
CA THR A 23 7.27 -8.76 15.01
C THR A 23 7.71 -9.03 16.44
N PRO A 24 8.99 -8.79 16.81
CA PRO A 24 9.41 -8.92 18.21
C PRO A 24 8.61 -8.02 19.18
N GLN A 25 8.01 -6.94 18.67
CA GLN A 25 7.17 -6.00 19.41
C GLN A 25 5.67 -6.38 19.35
N GLY A 26 5.33 -7.52 18.76
CA GLY A 26 3.95 -7.99 18.56
C GLY A 26 3.43 -7.85 17.11
N PRO A 27 2.13 -8.11 16.88
CA PRO A 27 1.53 -8.06 15.55
C PRO A 27 1.51 -6.62 14.98
N ALA A 28 2.03 -6.44 13.77
CA ALA A 28 2.06 -5.16 13.07
C ALA A 28 1.49 -5.28 11.65
N PRO A 29 1.08 -4.16 10.99
CA PRO A 29 0.73 -4.19 9.57
C PRO A 29 1.92 -4.62 8.72
N LEU A 30 1.69 -5.56 7.79
CA LEU A 30 2.74 -6.03 6.86
C LEU A 30 3.21 -4.87 5.96
N PHE A 31 2.25 -4.10 5.45
CA PHE A 31 2.51 -2.93 4.64
C PHE A 31 2.58 -1.67 5.52
N GLY A 32 3.67 -0.90 5.40
CA GLY A 32 3.81 0.41 6.05
C GLY A 32 2.96 1.51 5.41
N GLY A 33 2.48 1.26 4.20
CA GLY A 33 1.70 2.20 3.38
C GLY A 33 1.88 1.90 1.90
N VAL A 34 1.28 2.74 1.06
CA VAL A 34 1.40 2.71 -0.40
C VAL A 34 2.04 3.99 -0.89
N PHE A 35 3.20 3.88 -1.51
CA PHE A 35 3.73 4.99 -2.30
C PHE A 35 2.96 5.09 -3.61
N ALA A 36 2.43 6.28 -3.90
CA ALA A 36 1.61 6.52 -5.07
C ALA A 36 2.15 7.66 -5.93
N ILE A 37 2.29 7.37 -7.22
CA ILE A 37 2.34 8.36 -8.29
C ILE A 37 1.08 8.16 -9.11
N PHE A 38 0.13 9.08 -8.94
CA PHE A 38 -1.16 8.99 -9.61
C PHE A 38 -1.09 9.55 -11.04
N GLY A 39 -1.75 8.85 -11.94
CA GLY A 39 -1.98 9.23 -13.33
C GLY A 39 -3.30 8.63 -13.81
N HIS A 40 -3.67 8.90 -15.06
CA HIS A 40 -4.96 8.49 -15.62
C HIS A 40 -5.24 6.99 -15.45
N GLY A 41 -4.22 6.14 -15.55
CA GLY A 41 -4.36 4.68 -15.51
C GLY A 41 -4.61 4.09 -14.12
N ASN A 42 -4.32 4.81 -13.02
CA ASN A 42 -4.49 4.27 -11.66
C ASN A 42 -5.38 5.12 -10.74
N VAL A 43 -5.51 6.43 -10.98
CA VAL A 43 -6.15 7.34 -10.00
C VAL A 43 -7.63 7.05 -9.79
N ALA A 44 -8.38 6.77 -10.86
CA ALA A 44 -9.82 6.60 -10.80
C ALA A 44 -10.23 5.35 -10.01
N GLY A 45 -9.44 4.27 -10.08
CA GLY A 45 -9.70 3.03 -9.33
C GLY A 45 -8.97 2.97 -7.99
N LEU A 46 -7.63 3.08 -8.02
CA LEU A 46 -6.81 2.92 -6.82
C LEU A 46 -6.88 4.12 -5.89
N GLY A 47 -7.00 5.35 -6.42
CA GLY A 47 -7.06 6.56 -5.60
C GLY A 47 -8.25 6.54 -4.63
N GLU A 48 -9.44 6.21 -5.13
CA GLU A 48 -10.64 6.10 -4.30
C GLU A 48 -10.53 4.94 -3.30
N ALA A 49 -10.12 3.76 -3.75
CA ALA A 49 -9.99 2.58 -2.89
C ALA A 49 -8.98 2.81 -1.74
N LEU A 50 -7.81 3.37 -2.05
CA LEU A 50 -6.79 3.74 -1.08
C LEU A 50 -7.28 4.79 -0.10
N TYR A 51 -8.02 5.80 -0.59
CA TYR A 51 -8.58 6.82 0.28
C TYR A 51 -9.50 6.20 1.33
N ARG A 52 -10.38 5.26 0.96
CA ARG A 52 -11.29 4.60 1.94
C ARG A 52 -10.57 3.82 3.04
N HIS A 53 -9.35 3.35 2.81
CA HIS A 53 -8.56 2.57 3.78
C HIS A 53 -7.37 3.34 4.39
N ARG A 54 -7.32 4.67 4.22
CA ARG A 54 -6.19 5.54 4.59
C ARG A 54 -5.73 5.46 6.05
N GLU A 55 -6.63 5.11 6.97
CA GLU A 55 -6.30 4.99 8.40
C GLU A 55 -5.43 3.75 8.69
N THR A 56 -5.64 2.67 7.95
CA THR A 56 -4.93 1.40 8.13
C THR A 56 -3.81 1.18 7.12
N LEU A 57 -3.96 1.75 5.91
CA LEU A 57 -3.01 1.63 4.81
C LEU A 57 -2.78 3.03 4.21
N PRO A 58 -1.90 3.85 4.82
CA PRO A 58 -1.72 5.24 4.41
C PRO A 58 -1.13 5.34 3.01
N THR A 59 -1.62 6.32 2.24
CA THR A 59 -1.06 6.66 0.93
C THR A 59 -0.04 7.77 1.09
N LEU A 60 1.17 7.54 0.58
CA LEU A 60 2.29 8.45 0.64
C LEU A 60 2.61 8.95 -0.77
N ARG A 61 2.62 10.27 -0.96
CA ARG A 61 2.96 10.86 -2.25
C ARG A 61 4.41 10.56 -2.60
N ALA A 62 4.63 10.00 -3.77
CA ALA A 62 5.95 9.85 -4.36
C ALA A 62 6.13 10.75 -5.59
N HIS A 63 7.38 10.93 -6.01
CA HIS A 63 7.75 11.81 -7.11
C HIS A 63 8.44 11.09 -8.28
N ASN A 64 9.04 9.92 -8.04
CA ASN A 64 9.59 9.03 -9.06
C ASN A 64 9.77 7.61 -8.48
N GLU A 65 9.79 6.60 -9.34
CA GLU A 65 9.89 5.19 -8.95
C GLU A 65 11.21 4.84 -8.27
N GLN A 66 12.31 5.50 -8.65
CA GLN A 66 13.62 5.24 -8.06
C GLN A 66 13.64 5.63 -6.58
N GLY A 67 13.13 6.81 -6.25
CA GLY A 67 12.98 7.29 -4.87
C GLY A 67 12.04 6.39 -4.06
N MET A 68 10.95 5.91 -4.67
CA MET A 68 10.06 4.93 -4.04
C MET A 68 10.80 3.63 -3.69
N ALA A 69 11.58 3.09 -4.64
CA ALA A 69 12.34 1.87 -4.42
C ALA A 69 13.36 2.03 -3.29
N HIS A 70 14.13 3.11 -3.28
CA HIS A 70 15.11 3.38 -2.23
C HIS A 70 14.45 3.55 -0.86
N ALA A 71 13.33 4.28 -0.77
CA ALA A 71 12.57 4.45 0.46
C ALA A 71 11.99 3.11 0.96
N ALA A 72 11.46 2.28 0.05
CA ALA A 72 10.95 0.95 0.38
C ALA A 72 12.05 0.01 0.89
N ILE A 73 13.24 0.03 0.27
CA ILE A 73 14.42 -0.73 0.72
C ILE A 73 14.83 -0.27 2.12
N ALA A 74 14.92 1.03 2.36
CA ALA A 74 15.28 1.59 3.66
C ALA A 74 14.24 1.18 4.74
N PHE A 75 12.95 1.30 4.43
CA PHE A 75 11.86 0.87 5.30
C PHE A 75 11.96 -0.62 5.65
N ALA A 76 12.14 -1.48 4.64
CA ALA A 76 12.26 -2.91 4.87
C ALA A 76 13.49 -3.23 5.74
N LYS A 77 14.65 -2.61 5.46
CA LYS A 77 15.88 -2.78 6.27
C LYS A 77 15.67 -2.35 7.72
N ALA A 78 15.04 -1.19 7.95
CA ALA A 78 14.74 -0.68 9.30
C ALA A 78 13.82 -1.63 10.09
N HIS A 79 13.00 -2.42 9.40
CA HIS A 79 12.09 -3.42 9.99
C HIS A 79 12.62 -4.86 9.89
N MET A 80 13.94 -5.04 9.78
CA MET A 80 14.57 -6.38 9.69
C MET A 80 13.97 -7.25 8.57
N ARG A 81 13.53 -6.63 7.48
CA ARG A 81 12.88 -7.24 6.30
C ARG A 81 11.57 -7.97 6.61
N ARG A 82 10.94 -7.69 7.76
CA ARG A 82 9.64 -8.27 8.15
C ARG A 82 8.44 -7.48 7.62
N ARG A 83 8.64 -6.22 7.26
CA ARG A 83 7.62 -5.31 6.73
C ARG A 83 8.06 -4.73 5.39
N MET A 84 7.11 -4.31 4.57
CA MET A 84 7.37 -3.75 3.24
C MET A 84 6.47 -2.56 2.91
N MET A 85 6.75 -1.87 1.80
CA MET A 85 5.90 -0.82 1.25
C MET A 85 5.26 -1.33 -0.03
N ALA A 86 4.00 -0.96 -0.29
CA ALA A 86 3.42 -1.15 -1.62
C ALA A 86 3.71 0.07 -2.51
N ALA A 87 3.64 -0.11 -3.82
CA ALA A 87 3.92 0.92 -4.80
C ALA A 87 2.87 0.89 -5.92
N THR A 88 2.39 2.05 -6.32
CA THR A 88 1.62 2.23 -7.57
C THR A 88 2.16 3.44 -8.32
N THR A 89 2.32 3.28 -9.63
CA THR A 89 2.72 4.33 -10.56
C THR A 89 1.85 4.26 -11.80
N SER A 90 1.54 5.42 -12.37
CA SER A 90 0.93 5.56 -13.69
C SER A 90 1.63 6.70 -14.41
N ILE A 91 2.96 6.70 -14.38
CA ILE A 91 3.79 7.60 -15.18
C ILE A 91 3.84 7.02 -16.59
N GLY A 92 2.93 7.48 -17.43
CA GLY A 92 2.76 7.12 -18.83
C GLY A 92 1.91 8.18 -19.51
#